data_AF-A0A101XH16-F1
#
_entry.id   AF-A0A101XH16-F1
#
_cell.length_a   1.000
_cell.length_b   1.000
_cell.length_c   1.000
_cell.angle_alpha   90.00
_cell.angle_beta   90.00
_cell.angle_gamma   90.00
#
_symmetry.space_group_name_H-M   'P 1'
#
loop_
_entity.id
_entity.type
_entity.pdbx_description
1 polymer ?
#
loop_
_entity_poly.entity_id
_entity_poly.type
_entity_poly.pdbx_seq_one_letter_code
_entity_poly.pdbx_strand_id
1 'polypeptide(L)'
;MSGLVLDPLEYELTRAMYTRIPGLDFQGDEAAAKIAPRYCNASINELRELDWSETTIVMPAIMSKPIVRGLLVAVEGRSLSILKKMGLDPQVVVTDFDYEPDELIGYSGLVLGHAHGDNGVAFTKYAPLMERIIPTIQSGHRAALYCRPASRMEIEQFTWLHT
;
A
#
# COMPACT_ATOMS: atom_id res chain seq x y z
N MET A 1 -14.27 -11.07 15.32
CA MET A 1 -13.74 -9.81 14.75
C MET A 1 -14.89 -8.82 14.71
N SER A 2 -14.86 -7.82 15.57
CA SER A 2 -15.84 -6.73 15.60
C SER A 2 -15.27 -5.57 14.79
N GLY A 3 -15.76 -5.40 13.56
CA GLY A 3 -15.49 -4.19 12.78
C GLY A 3 -16.22 -3.01 13.42
N LEU A 4 -15.50 -1.91 13.61
CA LEU A 4 -16.08 -0.66 14.10
C LEU A 4 -16.92 -0.04 12.97
N VAL A 5 -18.23 -0.28 13.02
CA VAL A 5 -19.20 0.45 12.20
C VAL A 5 -19.40 1.80 12.88
N LEU A 6 -18.81 2.85 12.31
CA LEU A 6 -19.15 4.21 12.73
C LEU A 6 -20.61 4.44 12.35
N ASP A 7 -21.41 4.93 13.31
CA ASP A 7 -22.75 5.44 13.04
C ASP A 7 -22.65 6.46 11.87
N PRO A 8 -23.58 6.49 10.89
CA PRO A 8 -23.54 7.47 9.81
C PRO A 8 -23.32 8.93 10.27
N LEU A 9 -23.81 9.29 11.45
CA LEU A 9 -23.65 10.60 12.06
C LEU A 9 -22.23 10.78 12.65
N GLU A 10 -21.67 9.72 13.23
CA GLU A 10 -20.29 9.66 13.70
C GLU A 10 -19.29 9.70 12.54
N TYR A 11 -19.64 9.10 11.40
CA TYR A 11 -18.88 9.19 10.15
C TYR A 11 -18.84 10.62 9.62
N GLU A 12 -20.01 11.29 9.52
CA GLU A 12 -20.05 12.69 9.07
C GLU A 12 -19.31 13.61 10.05
N LEU A 13 -19.40 13.38 11.36
CA LEU A 13 -18.68 14.16 12.36
C LEU A 13 -17.16 13.95 12.26
N THR A 14 -16.73 12.70 12.11
CA THR A 14 -15.31 12.33 11.96
C THR A 14 -14.74 12.94 10.67
N ARG A 15 -15.45 12.80 9.54
CA ARG A 15 -15.10 13.43 8.26
C ARG A 15 -15.04 14.95 8.38
N ALA A 16 -16.00 15.58 9.04
CA ALA A 16 -16.03 17.03 9.26
C ALA A 16 -14.87 17.53 10.14
N MET A 17 -14.39 16.72 11.09
CA MET A 17 -13.22 17.06 11.91
C MET A 17 -11.91 16.89 11.14
N TYR A 18 -11.73 15.79 10.42
CA TYR A 18 -10.49 15.54 9.69
C TYR A 18 -10.33 16.38 8.43
N THR A 19 -11.42 16.75 7.74
CA THR A 19 -11.38 17.74 6.65
C THR A 19 -10.90 19.13 7.07
N ARG A 20 -10.81 19.38 8.38
CA ARG A 20 -10.28 20.61 8.95
C ARG A 20 -8.83 20.49 9.41
N ILE A 21 -8.21 19.31 9.31
CA ILE A 21 -6.79 19.13 9.61
C ILE A 21 -5.99 19.70 8.44
N PRO A 22 -5.20 20.77 8.65
CA PRO A 22 -4.36 21.34 7.61
C PRO A 22 -3.34 20.30 7.13
N GLY A 23 -3.21 20.13 5.81
CA GLY A 23 -2.25 19.23 5.20
C GLY A 23 -2.82 17.89 4.69
N LEU A 24 -4.10 17.60 4.92
CA LEU A 24 -4.77 16.44 4.30
C LEU A 24 -5.37 16.83 2.95
N ASP A 25 -4.96 16.14 1.88
CA ASP A 25 -5.42 16.37 0.51
C ASP A 25 -6.52 15.37 0.10
N PHE A 26 -7.73 15.59 0.59
CA PHE A 26 -8.88 14.74 0.28
C PHE A 26 -9.26 14.74 -1.21
N GLN A 27 -8.99 15.84 -1.93
CA GLN A 27 -9.28 15.91 -3.37
C GLN A 27 -8.26 15.09 -4.15
N GLY A 28 -6.99 15.18 -3.79
CA GLY A 28 -5.93 14.33 -4.30
C GLY A 28 -6.18 12.86 -3.99
N ASP A 29 -6.58 12.52 -2.77
CA ASP A 29 -6.93 11.15 -2.37
C ASP A 29 -8.07 10.59 -3.24
N GLU A 30 -9.11 11.39 -3.53
CA GLU A 30 -10.19 10.99 -4.44
C GLU A 30 -9.70 10.81 -5.88
N ALA A 31 -8.75 11.63 -6.34
CA ALA A 31 -8.14 11.47 -7.65
C ALA A 31 -7.28 10.19 -7.71
N ALA A 32 -6.45 9.95 -6.70
CA ALA A 32 -5.65 8.74 -6.54
C ALA A 32 -6.55 7.48 -6.55
N ALA A 33 -7.69 7.54 -5.83
CA ALA A 33 -8.69 6.49 -5.79
C ALA A 33 -9.23 6.08 -7.17
N LYS A 34 -9.39 7.05 -8.08
CA LYS A 34 -9.91 6.83 -9.44
C LYS A 34 -8.84 6.31 -10.40
N ILE A 35 -7.56 6.58 -10.11
CA ILE A 35 -6.43 6.33 -11.00
C ILE A 35 -5.76 5.00 -10.66
N ALA A 36 -5.47 4.75 -9.37
CA ALA A 36 -4.70 3.61 -8.91
C ALA A 36 -5.23 2.24 -9.39
N PRO A 37 -6.55 1.95 -9.39
CA PRO A 37 -7.08 0.65 -9.80
C PRO A 37 -6.74 0.26 -11.25
N ARG A 38 -6.43 1.25 -12.11
CA ARG A 38 -6.08 1.03 -13.53
C ARG A 38 -4.76 0.29 -13.72
N TYR A 39 -3.93 0.27 -12.68
CA TYR A 39 -2.60 -0.34 -12.72
C TYR A 39 -2.56 -1.72 -12.07
N CYS A 40 -3.67 -2.22 -11.52
CA CYS A 40 -3.70 -3.56 -10.93
C CYS A 40 -3.43 -4.64 -11.99
N ASN A 41 -2.38 -5.42 -11.80
CA ASN A 41 -2.02 -6.55 -12.67
C ASN A 41 -1.69 -7.85 -11.90
N ALA A 42 -1.74 -7.83 -10.57
CA ALA A 42 -1.65 -9.01 -9.72
C ALA A 42 -2.99 -9.31 -9.03
N SER A 43 -3.22 -10.58 -8.69
CA SER A 43 -4.46 -11.03 -8.06
C SER A 43 -4.41 -10.81 -6.55
N ILE A 44 -5.51 -10.32 -5.97
CA ILE A 44 -5.68 -10.24 -4.51
C ILE A 44 -5.59 -11.61 -3.82
N ASN A 45 -5.85 -12.71 -4.53
CA ASN A 45 -5.71 -14.05 -3.97
C ASN A 45 -4.24 -14.41 -3.70
N GLU A 46 -3.30 -13.90 -4.52
CA GLU A 46 -1.86 -14.09 -4.28
C GLU A 46 -1.44 -13.48 -2.94
N LEU A 47 -2.02 -12.33 -2.56
CA LEU A 47 -1.80 -11.71 -1.26
C LEU A 47 -2.40 -12.54 -0.11
N ARG A 48 -3.59 -13.09 -0.31
CA ARG A 48 -4.34 -13.88 0.69
C ARG A 48 -3.73 -15.24 0.97
N GLU A 49 -3.05 -15.82 -0.02
CA GLU A 49 -2.39 -17.13 0.09
C GLU A 49 -1.04 -17.08 0.81
N LEU A 50 -0.49 -15.88 1.05
CA LEU A 50 0.71 -15.72 1.87
C LEU A 50 0.44 -16.07 3.33
N ASP A 51 1.45 -16.63 4.00
CA ASP A 51 1.39 -16.90 5.44
C ASP A 51 1.69 -15.62 6.24
N TRP A 52 0.63 -14.98 6.71
CA TRP A 52 0.70 -13.78 7.56
C TRP A 52 0.82 -14.08 9.05
N SER A 53 0.92 -15.36 9.46
CA SER A 53 0.95 -15.73 10.89
C SER A 53 2.20 -15.20 11.61
N GLU A 54 3.31 -15.09 10.89
CA GLU A 54 4.53 -14.47 11.34
C GLU A 54 5.08 -13.58 10.22
N THR A 55 5.42 -12.33 10.52
CA THR A 55 5.83 -11.34 9.51
C THR A 55 6.96 -10.47 10.04
N THR A 56 7.98 -10.28 9.20
CA THR A 56 9.08 -9.35 9.42
C THR A 56 8.95 -8.20 8.44
N ILE A 57 8.63 -7.01 8.95
CA ILE A 57 8.53 -5.78 8.14
C ILE A 57 9.83 -4.98 8.31
N VAL A 58 10.42 -4.56 7.21
CA VAL A 58 11.69 -3.81 7.21
C VAL A 58 11.48 -2.45 6.55
N MET A 59 11.76 -1.41 7.33
CA MET A 59 11.72 -0.01 6.87
C MET A 59 13.10 0.51 6.46
N PRO A 60 13.19 1.59 5.66
CA PRO A 60 14.44 2.06 5.05
C PRO A 60 15.59 2.42 6.02
N ALA A 61 15.31 2.59 7.31
CA ALA A 61 16.29 2.92 8.34
C ALA A 61 17.09 1.72 8.88
N ILE A 62 17.03 0.55 8.21
CA ILE A 62 17.72 -0.65 8.67
C ILE A 62 19.25 -0.53 8.58
N MET A 63 19.93 -0.79 9.71
CA MET A 63 21.40 -0.69 9.83
C MET A 63 22.11 -2.05 9.94
N SER A 64 21.36 -3.11 10.26
CA SER A 64 21.90 -4.46 10.45
C SER A 64 20.98 -5.49 9.83
N LYS A 65 21.53 -6.67 9.50
CA LYS A 65 20.73 -7.75 8.90
C LYS A 65 19.62 -8.19 9.88
N PRO A 66 18.34 -8.18 9.46
CA PRO A 66 17.25 -8.54 10.34
C PRO A 66 17.21 -10.05 10.58
N ILE A 67 16.72 -10.46 11.74
CA ILE A 67 16.33 -11.84 11.98
C ILE A 67 14.96 -12.04 11.33
N VAL A 68 14.95 -12.67 10.17
CA VAL A 68 13.71 -12.91 9.41
C VAL A 68 12.95 -14.07 10.03
N ARG A 69 11.68 -13.82 10.36
CA ARG A 69 10.72 -14.85 10.73
C ARG A 69 9.45 -14.69 9.90
N GLY A 70 8.96 -15.82 9.37
CA GLY A 70 7.82 -15.87 8.46
C GLY A 70 8.01 -15.04 7.19
N LEU A 71 6.95 -14.34 6.79
CA LEU A 71 6.89 -13.49 5.60
C LEU A 71 7.82 -12.27 5.74
N LEU A 72 8.68 -12.01 4.76
CA LEU A 72 9.52 -10.82 4.72
C LEU A 72 8.88 -9.76 3.83
N VAL A 73 8.60 -8.60 4.42
CA VAL A 73 8.03 -7.44 3.75
C VAL A 73 9.05 -6.31 3.77
N ALA A 74 9.37 -5.76 2.60
CA ALA A 74 10.16 -4.55 2.47
C ALA A 74 9.24 -3.34 2.33
N VAL A 75 9.58 -2.24 2.99
CA VAL A 75 8.92 -0.95 2.79
C VAL A 75 9.80 -0.09 1.90
N GLU A 76 9.30 0.29 0.74
CA GLU A 76 9.98 1.02 -0.33
C GLU A 76 11.10 0.25 -1.05
N GLY A 77 11.51 0.78 -2.20
CA GLY A 77 12.62 0.25 -2.99
C GLY A 77 13.95 0.26 -2.23
N ARG A 78 14.18 1.27 -1.38
CA ARG A 78 15.39 1.34 -0.56
C ARG A 78 15.55 0.13 0.37
N SER A 79 14.48 -0.32 1.04
CA SER A 79 14.56 -1.51 1.91
C SER A 79 14.77 -2.77 1.08
N LEU A 80 14.10 -2.89 -0.08
CA LEU A 80 14.32 -4.00 -1.00
C LEU A 80 15.80 -4.08 -1.40
N SER A 81 16.39 -2.96 -1.84
CA SER A 81 17.79 -2.89 -2.27
C SER A 81 18.76 -3.33 -1.15
N ILE A 82 18.55 -2.82 0.08
CA ILE A 82 19.40 -3.17 1.23
C ILE A 82 19.25 -4.66 1.57
N LEU A 83 18.03 -5.20 1.59
CA LEU A 83 17.79 -6.61 1.90
C LEU A 83 18.40 -7.54 0.84
N LYS A 84 18.26 -7.20 -0.44
CA LYS A 84 18.90 -7.94 -1.55
C LYS A 84 20.43 -7.95 -1.40
N LYS A 85 21.05 -6.81 -1.05
CA LYS A 85 22.49 -6.72 -0.74
C LYS A 85 22.90 -7.59 0.46
N MET A 86 21.99 -7.83 1.40
CA MET A 86 22.19 -8.73 2.54
C MET A 86 21.87 -10.21 2.24
N GLY A 87 21.53 -10.54 0.99
CA GLY A 87 21.17 -11.89 0.55
C GLY A 87 19.78 -12.33 1.04
N LEU A 88 18.87 -11.38 1.27
CA LEU A 88 17.49 -11.64 1.65
C LEU A 88 16.57 -11.25 0.49
N ASP A 89 15.50 -12.04 0.29
CA ASP A 89 14.52 -11.80 -0.76
C ASP A 89 13.14 -11.62 -0.16
N PRO A 90 12.65 -10.37 -0.02
CA PRO A 90 11.28 -10.11 0.41
C PRO A 90 10.28 -10.76 -0.55
N GLN A 91 9.14 -11.22 -0.04
CA GLN A 91 8.04 -11.71 -0.87
C GLN A 91 7.09 -10.57 -1.28
N VAL A 92 7.03 -9.52 -0.45
CA VAL A 92 6.16 -8.36 -0.65
C VAL A 92 6.98 -7.09 -0.47
N VAL A 93 6.70 -6.10 -1.32
CA VAL A 93 7.09 -4.71 -1.10
C VAL A 93 5.85 -3.86 -0.88
N VAL A 94 5.84 -3.00 0.12
CA VAL A 94 4.85 -1.92 0.30
C VAL A 94 5.51 -0.59 -0.05
N THR A 95 4.90 0.25 -0.87
CA THR A 95 5.55 1.47 -1.36
C THR A 95 4.57 2.56 -1.75
N ASP A 96 4.91 3.80 -1.43
CA ASP A 96 4.31 5.02 -1.98
C ASP A 96 5.11 5.58 -3.18
N PHE A 97 6.17 4.85 -3.59
CA PHE A 97 7.15 5.20 -4.61
C PHE A 97 8.05 6.40 -4.28
N ASP A 98 8.24 6.71 -3.00
CA ASP A 98 9.00 7.89 -2.57
C ASP A 98 10.51 7.61 -2.37
N TYR A 99 10.88 6.37 -2.04
CA TYR A 99 12.25 6.03 -1.66
C TYR A 99 12.87 4.94 -2.53
N GLU A 100 13.62 5.39 -3.53
CA GLU A 100 14.35 4.55 -4.50
C GLU A 100 13.41 3.61 -5.31
N PRO A 101 12.31 4.11 -5.90
CA PRO A 101 11.32 3.28 -6.62
C PRO A 101 11.90 2.54 -7.85
N ASP A 102 13.00 3.03 -8.42
CA ASP A 102 13.70 2.37 -9.53
C ASP A 102 14.20 0.96 -9.13
N GLU A 103 14.50 0.72 -7.85
CA GLU A 103 14.94 -0.59 -7.34
C GLU A 103 13.83 -1.66 -7.39
N LEU A 104 12.56 -1.25 -7.61
CA LEU A 104 11.42 -2.15 -7.75
C LEU A 104 11.26 -2.69 -9.19
N ILE A 105 11.94 -2.08 -10.17
CA ILE A 105 11.83 -2.47 -11.57
C ILE A 105 12.48 -3.84 -11.76
N GLY A 106 11.72 -4.80 -12.29
CA GLY A 106 12.16 -6.20 -12.44
C GLY A 106 12.10 -7.03 -11.14
N TYR A 107 11.50 -6.49 -10.07
CA TYR A 107 11.20 -7.28 -8.88
C TYR A 107 10.01 -8.21 -9.15
N SER A 108 10.21 -9.51 -8.93
CA SER A 108 9.24 -10.55 -9.22
C SER A 108 8.28 -10.86 -8.06
N GLY A 109 8.51 -10.30 -6.88
CA GLY A 109 7.60 -10.40 -5.75
C GLY A 109 6.39 -9.49 -5.91
N LEU A 110 5.50 -9.49 -4.90
CA LEU A 110 4.27 -8.72 -4.96
C LEU A 110 4.51 -7.27 -4.50
N VAL A 111 4.10 -6.29 -5.30
CA VAL A 111 4.16 -4.88 -4.93
C VAL A 111 2.78 -4.39 -4.48
N LEU A 112 2.69 -3.92 -3.25
CA LEU A 112 1.55 -3.16 -2.73
C LEU A 112 1.85 -1.68 -2.90
N GLY A 113 1.49 -1.13 -4.06
CA GLY A 113 1.66 0.30 -4.34
C GLY A 113 0.52 1.08 -3.69
N HIS A 114 0.83 1.95 -2.75
CA HIS A 114 -0.14 2.83 -2.10
C HIS A 114 -0.22 4.19 -2.82
N ALA A 115 -1.43 4.68 -3.03
CA ALA A 115 -1.73 5.93 -3.73
C ALA A 115 -2.56 6.87 -2.86
N HIS A 116 -2.11 8.11 -2.75
CA HIS A 116 -2.75 9.19 -2.00
C HIS A 116 -2.48 10.54 -2.69
N GLY A 117 -3.00 11.64 -2.14
CA GLY A 117 -3.12 12.91 -2.86
C GLY A 117 -1.82 13.52 -3.39
N ASP A 118 -0.72 13.40 -2.66
CA ASP A 118 0.57 14.00 -3.02
C ASP A 118 1.53 13.06 -3.78
N ASN A 119 1.25 11.75 -3.89
CA ASN A 119 2.12 10.82 -4.61
C ASN A 119 1.63 10.42 -6.01
N GLY A 120 0.52 11.01 -6.50
CA GLY A 120 -0.08 10.62 -7.79
C GLY A 120 0.87 10.68 -9.00
N VAL A 121 1.81 11.64 -9.03
CA VAL A 121 2.83 11.74 -10.09
C VAL A 121 3.81 10.56 -10.03
N ALA A 122 4.31 10.22 -8.83
CA ALA A 122 5.20 9.08 -8.65
C ALA A 122 4.46 7.77 -8.96
N PHE A 123 3.24 7.62 -8.45
CA PHE A 123 2.42 6.43 -8.66
C PHE A 123 2.18 6.16 -10.15
N THR A 124 1.72 7.17 -10.91
CA THR A 124 1.44 7.01 -12.35
C THR A 124 2.69 6.78 -13.20
N LYS A 125 3.85 7.23 -12.73
CA LYS A 125 5.16 6.96 -13.35
C LYS A 125 5.62 5.52 -13.12
N TYR A 126 5.50 5.02 -11.89
CA TYR A 126 6.14 3.76 -11.48
C TYR A 126 5.23 2.54 -11.46
N ALA A 127 3.96 2.68 -11.09
CA ALA A 127 3.00 1.56 -11.09
C ALA A 127 2.93 0.78 -12.42
N PRO A 128 2.99 1.41 -13.62
CA PRO A 128 2.98 0.66 -14.89
C PRO A 128 4.22 -0.20 -15.13
N LEU A 129 5.32 0.05 -14.40
CA LEU A 129 6.60 -0.64 -14.57
C LEU A 129 6.71 -1.87 -13.66
N MET A 130 5.75 -2.08 -12.77
CA MET A 130 5.76 -3.19 -11.83
C MET A 130 5.25 -4.46 -12.50
N GLU A 131 6.02 -5.55 -12.39
CA GLU A 131 5.61 -6.85 -12.94
C GLU A 131 4.34 -7.37 -12.26
N ARG A 132 4.25 -7.19 -10.93
CA ARG A 132 3.14 -7.65 -10.10
C ARG A 132 2.79 -6.60 -9.06
N ILE A 133 1.71 -5.86 -9.29
CA ILE A 133 1.22 -4.80 -8.40
C ILE A 133 -0.26 -4.98 -8.06
N ILE A 134 -0.54 -4.81 -6.77
CA ILE A 134 -1.87 -4.59 -6.20
C ILE A 134 -1.91 -3.16 -5.67
N PRO A 135 -2.61 -2.25 -6.37
CA PRO A 135 -2.83 -0.89 -5.90
C PRO A 135 -3.64 -0.88 -4.60
N THR A 136 -3.21 -0.02 -3.69
CA THR A 136 -3.89 0.33 -2.45
C THR A 136 -4.08 1.84 -2.46
N ILE A 137 -5.12 2.37 -1.83
CA ILE A 137 -5.37 3.82 -1.83
C ILE A 137 -5.70 4.33 -0.45
N GLN A 138 -5.43 5.62 -0.24
CA GLN A 138 -6.05 6.40 0.81
C GLN A 138 -7.42 6.89 0.32
N SER A 139 -8.51 6.49 0.97
CA SER A 139 -9.86 7.02 0.69
C SER A 139 -10.52 7.40 2.00
N GLY A 140 -10.49 8.69 2.34
CA GLY A 140 -10.81 9.14 3.70
C GLY A 140 -9.83 8.54 4.72
N HIS A 141 -10.22 8.35 5.99
CA HIS A 141 -9.30 7.87 7.04
C HIS A 141 -9.04 6.35 6.97
N ARG A 142 -9.14 5.74 5.79
CA ARG A 142 -9.02 4.30 5.62
C ARG A 142 -8.20 3.98 4.37
N ALA A 143 -7.21 3.10 4.55
CA ALA A 143 -6.56 2.41 3.45
C ALA A 143 -7.51 1.32 2.91
N ALA A 144 -7.63 1.19 1.60
CA ALA A 144 -8.39 0.11 0.96
C ALA A 144 -7.65 -0.44 -0.26
N LEU A 145 -7.77 -1.75 -0.49
CA LEU A 145 -7.15 -2.46 -1.61
C LEU A 145 -8.10 -2.43 -2.81
N TYR A 146 -7.63 -1.96 -3.97
CA TYR A 146 -8.48 -1.83 -5.16
C TYR A 146 -7.91 -2.62 -6.33
N CYS A 147 -8.50 -3.79 -6.55
CA CYS A 147 -8.33 -4.57 -7.78
C CYS A 147 -9.71 -5.02 -8.27
N ARG A 148 -10.39 -4.19 -9.07
CA ARG A 148 -11.57 -4.60 -9.86
C ARG A 148 -11.69 -3.84 -11.18
N PRO A 149 -12.24 -4.46 -12.24
CA PRO A 149 -12.59 -3.79 -13.47
C PRO A 149 -13.70 -2.77 -13.22
N ALA A 150 -13.72 -1.71 -14.02
CA ALA A 150 -14.49 -0.46 -13.85
C ALA A 150 -16.03 -0.57 -13.71
N SER A 151 -16.63 -1.74 -13.47
CA SER A 151 -18.08 -1.99 -13.52
C SER A 151 -18.73 -2.50 -12.23
N ARG A 152 -18.00 -2.89 -11.17
CA ARG A 152 -18.59 -3.25 -9.86
C ARG A 152 -17.65 -2.93 -8.69
N MET A 153 -17.96 -1.84 -7.96
CA MET A 153 -17.34 -1.50 -6.68
C MET A 153 -17.79 -2.46 -5.58
N GLU A 154 -16.90 -3.30 -5.08
CA GLU A 154 -17.03 -3.87 -3.73
C GLU A 154 -15.74 -3.52 -2.98
N ILE A 155 -15.89 -2.82 -1.86
CA ILE A 155 -14.80 -2.32 -1.02
C ILE A 155 -14.46 -3.44 -0.04
N GLU A 156 -13.30 -4.07 -0.20
CA GLU A 156 -12.73 -4.92 0.84
C GLU A 156 -11.72 -4.11 1.66
N GLN A 157 -12.05 -3.98 2.94
CA GLN A 157 -11.38 -3.10 3.90
C GLN A 157 -10.14 -3.79 4.47
N PHE A 158 -8.98 -3.12 4.43
CA PHE A 158 -7.81 -3.51 5.21
C PHE A 158 -7.31 -2.27 5.96
N THR A 159 -7.69 -2.14 7.23
CA THR A 159 -7.16 -1.12 8.15
C THR A 159 -5.72 -1.45 8.50
N TRP A 160 -4.76 -0.74 7.92
CA TRP A 160 -3.43 -0.60 8.49
C TRP A 160 -3.53 0.37 9.68
N LEU A 161 -3.49 -0.19 10.88
CA LEU A 161 -3.57 0.55 12.13
C LEU A 161 -2.37 1.51 12.26
N HIS A 162 -2.67 2.78 12.53
CA HIS A 162 -1.78 3.61 13.32
C HIS A 162 -1.60 2.91 14.68
N THR A 163 -0.38 2.48 14.98
CA THR A 163 0.07 2.23 16.36
C THR A 163 0.65 3.49 16.94
#